data_AF-A0A162KL22-F1
#
_entry.id   AF-A0A162KL22-F1
#
_cell.length_a   1.000
_cell.length_b   1.000
_cell.length_c   1.000
_cell.angle_alpha   90.00
_cell.angle_beta   90.00
_cell.angle_gamma   90.00
#
_symmetry.space_group_name_H-M   'P 1'
#
loop_
_entity.id
_entity.type
_entity.pdbx_description
1 polymer ?
#
loop_
_entity_poly.entity_id
_entity_poly.type
_entity_poly.pdbx_seq_one_letter_code
_entity_poly.pdbx_strand_id
1 'polypeptide(L)'
;MEAQYFVSQLNAKNPCDPKYINPSYIEKLKMHNFEGNTRELRNVVERSYYLCEEAMITSKYLMDNSVKVEVPINNDSQKQIWYRLEFVQQ
;
A
#
# COMPACT_ATOMS: atom_id res chain seq x y z
N MET A 1 -1.56 1.89 -18.12
CA MET A 1 -1.65 2.81 -16.95
C MET A 1 -0.63 2.37 -15.89
N GLU A 2 -0.07 3.27 -15.08
CA GLU A 2 1.00 2.92 -14.11
C GLU A 2 0.66 1.75 -13.17
N ALA A 3 -0.58 1.66 -12.69
CA ALA A 3 -1.02 0.56 -11.83
C ALA A 3 -0.93 -0.83 -12.50
N GLN A 4 -1.28 -0.92 -13.79
CA GLN A 4 -1.18 -2.17 -14.56
C GLN A 4 0.28 -2.61 -14.72
N TYR A 5 1.18 -1.64 -14.91
CA TYR A 5 2.61 -1.91 -14.99
C TYR A 5 3.13 -2.47 -13.66
N PHE A 6 2.71 -1.95 -12.51
CA PHE A 6 3.13 -2.52 -11.22
C PHE A 6 2.61 -3.93 -11.00
N VAL A 7 1.35 -4.20 -11.33
CA VAL A 7 0.79 -5.56 -11.24
C VAL A 7 1.50 -6.53 -12.18
N SER A 8 1.86 -6.12 -13.39
CA SER A 8 2.63 -7.00 -14.29
C SER A 8 4.02 -7.34 -13.73
N GLN A 9 4.70 -6.35 -13.13
CA GLN A 9 5.99 -6.59 -12.47
C GLN A 9 5.86 -7.52 -11.26
N LEU A 10 4.77 -7.44 -10.51
CA LEU A 10 4.50 -8.33 -9.38
C LEU A 10 4.15 -9.75 -9.85
N ASN A 11 3.37 -9.89 -10.93
CA ASN A 11 3.09 -11.20 -11.54
C ASN A 11 4.35 -11.88 -12.06
N ALA A 12 5.29 -11.12 -12.64
CA ALA A 12 6.58 -11.68 -13.07
C ALA A 12 7.40 -12.23 -11.89
N LYS A 13 7.24 -11.67 -10.68
CA LYS A 13 7.87 -12.16 -9.44
C LYS A 13 7.08 -13.32 -8.81
N ASN A 14 5.78 -13.41 -9.04
CA ASN A 14 4.87 -14.39 -8.45
C ASN A 14 4.08 -15.14 -9.54
N PRO A 15 4.75 -15.94 -10.41
CA PRO A 15 4.12 -16.51 -11.61
C PRO A 15 3.03 -17.55 -11.31
N CYS A 16 3.01 -18.16 -10.13
CA CYS A 16 2.06 -19.19 -9.75
C CYS A 16 0.67 -18.65 -9.35
N ASP A 17 0.56 -17.36 -9.02
CA ASP A 17 -0.69 -16.72 -8.59
C ASP A 17 -0.82 -15.31 -9.20
N PRO A 18 -0.98 -15.22 -10.53
CA PRO A 18 -1.08 -13.94 -11.21
C PRO A 18 -2.38 -13.22 -10.84
N LYS A 19 -2.28 -11.92 -10.60
CA LYS A 19 -3.42 -11.04 -10.33
C LYS A 19 -3.74 -10.13 -11.51
N TYR A 20 -5.01 -9.76 -11.63
CA TYR A 20 -5.56 -8.89 -12.66
C TYR A 20 -6.28 -7.71 -12.01
N ILE A 21 -6.37 -6.58 -12.73
CA ILE A 21 -7.03 -5.39 -12.20
C ILE A 21 -8.43 -5.26 -12.81
N ASN A 22 -9.44 -5.11 -11.94
CA ASN A 22 -10.78 -4.75 -12.35
C ASN A 22 -10.90 -3.25 -12.66
N PRO A 23 -11.66 -2.82 -13.68
CA PRO A 23 -11.90 -1.41 -13.97
C PRO A 23 -12.36 -0.58 -12.76
N SER A 24 -13.18 -1.15 -11.88
CA SER A 24 -13.64 -0.48 -10.64
C SER A 24 -12.49 -0.06 -9.72
N TYR A 25 -11.40 -0.82 -9.69
CA TYR A 25 -10.21 -0.48 -8.90
C TYR A 25 -9.47 0.71 -9.53
N ILE A 26 -9.38 0.75 -10.85
CA ILE A 26 -8.77 1.88 -11.59
C ILE A 26 -9.59 3.16 -11.40
N GLU A 27 -10.91 3.07 -11.48
CA GLU A 27 -11.79 4.21 -11.26
C GLU A 27 -11.60 4.78 -9.85
N LYS A 28 -11.56 3.92 -8.83
CA LYS A 28 -11.32 4.34 -7.46
C LYS A 28 -9.92 4.95 -7.27
N LEU A 29 -8.87 4.35 -7.85
CA LEU A 29 -7.52 4.93 -7.86
C LEU A 29 -7.49 6.36 -8.42
N LYS A 30 -8.22 6.62 -9.52
CA LYS A 30 -8.27 7.97 -10.13
C LYS A 30 -8.93 9.02 -9.25
N MET A 31 -9.76 8.61 -8.30
CA MET A 31 -10.42 9.51 -7.35
C MET A 31 -9.52 9.86 -6.15
N HIS A 32 -8.44 9.11 -5.92
CA HIS A 32 -7.50 9.40 -4.85
C HIS A 32 -6.48 10.47 -5.25
N ASN A 33 -6.26 11.43 -4.35
CA ASN A 33 -5.19 12.42 -4.48
C ASN A 33 -3.91 11.86 -3.85
N PHE A 34 -3.03 11.26 -4.68
CA PHE A 34 -1.73 10.77 -4.22
C PHE A 34 -0.77 11.94 -4.01
N GLU A 35 -0.72 12.47 -2.79
CA GLU A 35 0.15 13.60 -2.40
C GLU A 35 1.64 13.32 -2.67
N GLY A 36 2.05 12.04 -2.65
CA GLY A 36 3.43 11.57 -2.84
C GLY A 36 3.75 10.95 -4.21
N ASN A 37 2.99 11.26 -5.26
CA ASN A 37 3.23 10.83 -6.65
C ASN A 37 3.23 9.28 -6.85
N THR A 38 3.95 8.80 -7.88
CA THR A 38 4.08 7.39 -8.30
C THR A 38 4.54 6.43 -7.18
N ARG A 39 5.23 6.92 -6.13
CA ARG A 39 5.67 6.08 -5.00
C ARG A 39 4.50 5.63 -4.14
N GLU A 40 3.57 6.54 -3.84
CA GLU A 40 2.36 6.18 -3.08
C GLU A 40 1.44 5.27 -3.87
N LEU A 41 1.26 5.56 -5.18
CA LEU A 41 0.52 4.69 -6.07
C LEU A 41 1.10 3.27 -6.07
N ARG A 42 2.42 3.13 -6.17
CA ARG A 42 3.09 1.83 -6.09
C ARG A 42 2.77 1.11 -4.79
N ASN A 43 2.91 1.79 -3.65
CA ASN A 43 2.66 1.20 -2.33
C ASN A 43 1.21 0.72 -2.19
N VAL A 44 0.24 1.51 -2.63
CA VAL A 44 -1.19 1.15 -2.60
C VAL A 44 -1.48 -0.06 -3.50
N VAL A 45 -0.93 -0.07 -4.71
CA VAL A 45 -1.10 -1.19 -5.66
C VAL A 45 -0.43 -2.47 -5.13
N GLU A 46 0.78 -2.38 -4.60
CA GLU A 46 1.51 -3.52 -4.04
C GLU A 46 0.79 -4.10 -2.81
N ARG A 47 0.29 -3.25 -1.92
CA ARG A 47 -0.52 -3.70 -0.78
C ARG A 47 -1.79 -4.40 -1.24
N SER A 48 -2.50 -3.82 -2.21
CA SER A 48 -3.74 -4.41 -2.75
C SER A 48 -3.46 -5.75 -3.43
N TYR A 49 -2.31 -5.91 -4.09
CA TYR A 49 -1.88 -7.16 -4.71
C TYR A 49 -1.73 -8.28 -3.69
N TYR A 50 -1.01 -8.06 -2.59
CA TYR A 50 -0.76 -9.09 -1.58
C TYR A 50 -1.96 -9.35 -0.65
N LEU A 51 -2.89 -8.39 -0.53
CA LEU A 51 -4.14 -8.60 0.19
C LEU A 51 -5.22 -9.29 -0.66
N CYS A 52 -5.05 -9.32 -1.98
CA CYS A 52 -6.01 -9.92 -2.89
C CYS A 52 -5.90 -11.44 -2.88
N GLU A 53 -6.79 -12.09 -2.14
CA GLU A 53 -6.89 -13.55 -2.09
C GLU A 53 -7.38 -14.14 -3.42
N GLU A 54 -8.16 -13.39 -4.20
CA GLU A 54 -8.65 -13.85 -5.51
C GLU A 54 -7.69 -13.47 -6.65
N ALA A 55 -7.96 -13.93 -7.87
CA ALA A 55 -7.19 -13.51 -9.05
C ALA A 55 -7.49 -12.07 -9.49
N MET A 56 -8.60 -11.46 -9.05
CA MET A 56 -9.07 -10.17 -9.55
C MET A 56 -9.12 -9.10 -8.45
N ILE A 57 -8.24 -8.10 -8.56
CA ILE A 57 -8.18 -6.96 -7.66
C ILE A 57 -9.31 -5.99 -8.02
N THR A 58 -10.30 -5.88 -7.14
CA THR A 58 -11.42 -4.91 -7.26
C THR A 58 -11.28 -3.76 -6.28
N SER A 59 -12.16 -2.76 -6.38
CA SER A 59 -12.18 -1.57 -5.51
C SER A 59 -12.26 -1.85 -4.00
N LYS A 60 -12.62 -3.07 -3.59
CA LYS A 60 -12.64 -3.51 -2.18
C LYS A 60 -11.24 -3.60 -1.55
N TYR A 61 -10.21 -3.84 -2.36
CA TYR A 61 -8.83 -3.97 -1.89
C TYR A 61 -8.11 -2.64 -1.74
N LEU A 62 -8.71 -1.56 -2.25
CA LEU A 62 -8.17 -0.22 -2.06
C LEU A 62 -8.50 0.26 -0.65
N MET A 63 -7.52 0.14 0.25
CA MET A 63 -7.57 0.73 1.58
C MET A 63 -7.39 2.24 1.48
N ASP A 64 -8.32 2.98 2.07
CA ASP A 64 -8.23 4.43 2.10
C ASP A 64 -7.19 4.86 3.14
N ASN A 65 -6.05 5.37 2.68
CA ASN A 65 -4.99 5.89 3.55
C ASN A 65 -5.37 7.26 4.17
N SER A 66 -6.55 7.82 3.89
CA SER A 66 -7.02 9.07 4.50
C SER A 66 -7.26 9.00 6.01
N VAL A 67 -7.13 7.82 6.63
CA VAL A 67 -6.97 7.75 8.09
C VAL A 67 -5.55 8.18 8.42
N LYS A 68 -5.32 9.49 8.46
CA LYS A 68 -4.33 10.06 9.37
C LYS A 68 -4.80 9.64 10.75
N VAL A 69 -4.22 8.56 11.28
CA VAL A 69 -4.25 8.35 12.71
C VAL A 69 -3.49 9.55 13.25
N GLU A 70 -4.21 10.56 13.71
CA GLU A 70 -3.67 11.52 14.65
C GLU A 70 -3.30 10.69 15.88
N VAL A 71 -2.12 10.10 15.86
CA VAL A 71 -1.53 9.53 17.07
C VAL A 71 -1.38 10.75 17.95
N PRO A 72 -2.05 10.83 19.12
CA PRO A 72 -1.74 11.88 20.06
C PRO A 72 -0.26 11.72 20.37
N ILE A 73 0.55 12.68 19.92
CA ILE A 73 1.97 12.73 20.25
C ILE A 73 2.02 13.10 21.73
N ASN A 74 1.78 12.12 22.59
CA ASN A 74 2.30 12.19 23.94
C ASN A 74 3.79 11.91 23.82
N ASN A 75 4.61 12.87 24.26
CA ASN A 75 6.07 12.84 24.23
C ASN A 75 6.69 11.57 24.85
N ASP A 76 5.92 10.79 25.60
CA ASP A 76 6.35 9.52 26.20
C ASP A 76 6.58 8.40 25.17
N SER A 77 5.71 8.28 24.16
CA SER A 77 5.77 7.20 23.16
C SER A 77 6.94 7.36 22.18
N GLN A 78 7.31 8.60 21.84
CA GLN A 78 8.49 8.85 21.00
C GLN A 78 9.77 8.47 21.73
N LYS A 79 9.88 8.77 23.03
CA LYS A 79 11.03 8.36 23.84
C LYS A 79 11.19 6.83 23.87
N GLN A 80 10.08 6.09 24.02
CA GLN A 80 10.10 4.62 24.03
C GLN A 80 10.57 4.01 22.70
N ILE A 81 10.17 4.58 21.56
CA ILE A 81 10.59 4.09 20.24
C ILE A 81 12.08 4.36 20.02
N TRP A 82 12.57 5.56 20.36
CA TRP A 82 13.99 5.90 20.26
C TRP A 82 14.86 5.03 21.17
N TYR A 83 14.45 4.80 22.43
CA TYR A 83 15.15 3.87 23.34
C TYR A 83 15.24 2.47 22.77
N ARG A 84 14.17 1.98 22.13
CA ARG A 84 14.15 0.63 21.55
C ARG A 84 15.05 0.50 20.31
N LEU A 85 15.28 1.57 19.57
CA LEU A 85 16.19 1.57 18.41
C LEU A 85 17.66 1.72 18.82
N GLU A 86 17.97 2.50 19.86
CA GLU A 86 19.33 2.62 20.39
C GLU A 86 19.83 1.33 21.06
N PHE A 87 18.93 0.57 21.71
CA PHE A 87 19.28 -0.69 22.38
C PHE A 87 19.49 -1.90 21.45
N VAL A 88 19.10 -1.80 20.17
CA VAL A 88 19.25 -2.91 19.20
C VAL A 88 20.62 -2.85 18.49
N GLN A 89 21.43 -1.82 18.73
CA GLN A 89 22.76 -1.63 18.13
C GLN A 89 23.94 -1.86 19.11
N GLN A 90 23.74 -2.62 20.19
CA GLN A 90 24.85 -3.11 21.03
C GLN A 90 24.88 -4.64 21.08
#